data_AF-A0A257JIV9-F1
#
_entry.id   AF-A0A257JIV9-F1
#
_cell.length_a   1.000
_cell.length_b   1.000
_cell.length_c   1.000
_cell.angle_alpha   90.00
_cell.angle_beta   90.00
_cell.angle_gamma   90.00
#
_symmetry.space_group_name_H-M   'P 1'
#
loop_
_entity.id
_entity.type
_entity.pdbx_description
1 polymer ?
#
loop_
_entity_poly.entity_id
_entity_poly.type
_entity_poly.pdbx_seq_one_letter_code
_entity_poly.pdbx_strand_id
1 'polypeptide(L)'
;MVVFKLPSDPRQDYIKRLIGMPGDRIQVVGGQVILNGTPVKQEMLEPETITEQNGNIRTTTRFRETLPNGRSYVTYDFETNGMFDDTQVFVVPEGHYFMMGDNRDNSTDSRADPILQSGVGFVPAENLVGRGRIVLLSFDETTRFYLPWTWFTGLRWDRLAVPIR
;
A
#
# COMPACT_ATOMS: atom_id res chain seq x y z
N MET A 1 -0.04 5.41 6.27
CA MET A 1 -0.69 4.11 6.51
C MET A 1 -1.80 4.25 7.52
N VAL A 2 -2.97 3.70 7.19
CA VAL A 2 -4.17 3.63 8.02
C VAL A 2 -4.54 2.15 8.16
N VAL A 3 -4.84 1.73 9.39
CA VAL A 3 -5.36 0.41 9.72
C VAL A 3 -6.88 0.51 9.76
N PHE A 4 -7.57 -0.42 9.12
CA PHE A 4 -9.02 -0.46 9.06
C PHE A 4 -9.53 -1.90 8.96
N LYS A 5 -10.77 -2.12 9.38
CA LYS A 5 -11.49 -3.37 9.16
C LYS A 5 -11.92 -3.49 7.71
N LEU A 6 -11.65 -4.61 7.05
CA LEU A 6 -12.09 -4.83 5.67
C LEU A 6 -13.63 -4.70 5.60
N PRO A 7 -14.20 -3.85 4.71
CA PRO A 7 -15.65 -3.63 4.67
C PRO A 7 -16.46 -4.91 4.40
N SER A 8 -15.95 -5.79 3.55
CA SER A 8 -16.60 -7.06 3.20
C SER A 8 -16.42 -8.16 4.26
N ASP A 9 -15.39 -8.07 5.11
CA ASP A 9 -15.18 -8.99 6.25
C ASP A 9 -14.51 -8.26 7.42
N PRO A 10 -15.30 -7.67 8.35
CA PRO A 10 -14.77 -6.87 9.45
C PRO A 10 -13.93 -7.64 10.47
N ARG A 11 -13.80 -8.97 10.34
CA ARG A 11 -12.89 -9.77 11.16
C ARG A 11 -11.43 -9.60 10.72
N GLN A 12 -11.19 -9.09 9.52
CA GLN A 12 -9.86 -8.90 8.95
C GLN A 12 -9.40 -7.44 9.06
N ASP A 13 -8.18 -7.24 9.55
CA ASP A 13 -7.51 -5.94 9.59
C ASP A 13 -6.63 -5.75 8.37
N TYR A 14 -6.79 -4.62 7.69
CA TYR A 14 -5.97 -4.22 6.55
C TYR A 14 -5.18 -2.96 6.90
N ILE A 15 -3.99 -2.84 6.33
CA ILE A 15 -3.19 -1.61 6.39
C ILE A 15 -2.85 -1.15 4.99
N LYS A 16 -3.31 0.05 4.63
CA LYS A 16 -3.08 0.66 3.32
C LYS A 16 -2.80 2.15 3.49
N ARG A 17 -2.43 2.82 2.40
CA ARG A 17 -2.26 4.27 2.37
C ARG A 17 -3.57 4.93 1.97
N LEU A 18 -3.95 5.97 2.72
CA LEU A 18 -5.04 6.85 2.35
C LEU A 18 -4.60 7.73 1.18
N ILE A 19 -5.30 7.61 0.05
CA ILE A 19 -5.03 8.37 -1.18
C ILE A 19 -6.15 9.39 -1.44
N GLY A 20 -7.41 9.02 -1.17
CA GLY A 20 -8.57 9.88 -1.41
C GLY A 20 -9.46 10.05 -0.19
N MET A 21 -9.88 11.29 0.05
CA MET A 21 -10.84 11.74 1.06
C MET A 21 -12.26 11.82 0.46
N PRO A 22 -13.32 11.94 1.28
CA PRO A 22 -14.67 12.23 0.78
C PRO A 22 -14.69 13.35 -0.25
N GLY A 23 -15.36 13.11 -1.38
CA GLY A 23 -15.49 14.06 -2.49
C GLY A 23 -14.34 14.06 -3.50
N ASP A 24 -13.19 13.43 -3.18
CA ASP A 24 -12.07 13.36 -4.11
C ASP A 24 -12.40 12.53 -5.36
N ARG A 25 -11.80 12.90 -6.48
CA ARG A 25 -11.81 12.15 -7.74
C ARG A 25 -10.44 11.52 -7.94
N ILE A 26 -10.39 10.20 -8.02
CA ILE A 26 -9.14 9.43 -8.19
C ILE A 26 -9.23 8.61 -9.46
N GLN A 27 -8.14 8.61 -10.23
CA GLN A 27 -7.96 7.71 -11.36
C GLN A 27 -6.50 7.27 -11.38
N VAL A 28 -6.20 6.08 -11.88
CA VAL A 28 -4.83 5.71 -12.28
C VAL A 28 -4.79 5.67 -13.80
N VAL A 29 -3.78 6.29 -14.39
CA VAL A 29 -3.54 6.30 -15.85
C VAL A 29 -2.06 5.99 -16.08
N GLY A 30 -1.77 4.92 -16.81
CA GLY A 30 -0.39 4.45 -17.02
C GLY A 30 0.42 4.29 -15.73
N GLY A 31 -0.21 3.79 -14.66
CA GLY A 31 0.41 3.59 -13.34
C GLY A 31 0.50 4.85 -12.47
N GLN A 32 0.22 6.04 -13.01
CA GLN A 32 0.26 7.29 -12.26
C GLN A 32 -1.10 7.65 -11.67
N VAL A 33 -1.13 7.98 -10.38
CA VAL A 33 -2.34 8.45 -9.69
C VAL A 33 -2.66 9.88 -10.12
N ILE A 34 -3.88 10.10 -10.61
CA ILE A 34 -4.48 11.41 -10.88
C ILE A 34 -5.47 11.71 -9.75
N LEU A 35 -5.20 12.75 -8.95
CA LEU A 35 -6.02 13.18 -7.82
C LEU A 35 -6.64 14.55 -8.13
N ASN A 36 -7.97 14.62 -8.18
CA ASN A 36 -8.74 15.83 -8.49
C ASN A 36 -8.28 16.50 -9.80
N GLY A 37 -7.98 15.68 -10.83
CA GLY A 37 -7.50 16.13 -12.13
C GLY A 37 -6.01 16.52 -12.18
N THR A 38 -5.30 16.44 -11.05
CA THR A 38 -3.86 16.73 -10.99
C THR A 38 -3.06 15.43 -10.84
N PRO A 39 -2.07 15.16 -11.70
CA PRO A 39 -1.19 14.00 -11.53
C PRO A 39 -0.38 14.14 -10.24
N VAL A 40 -0.39 13.09 -9.42
CA VAL A 40 0.48 12.96 -8.26
C VAL A 40 1.91 12.93 -8.75
N LYS A 41 2.76 13.77 -8.17
CA LYS A 41 4.17 13.86 -8.56
C LYS A 41 4.84 12.50 -8.34
N GLN A 42 5.49 11.99 -9.37
CA GLN A 42 6.16 10.69 -9.39
C GLN A 42 7.59 10.87 -9.90
N GLU A 43 8.57 10.46 -9.09
CA GLU A 43 9.99 10.45 -9.46
C GLU A 43 10.47 9.00 -9.52
N MET A 44 11.00 8.58 -10.66
CA MET A 44 11.58 7.24 -10.78
C MET A 44 12.85 7.14 -9.92
N LEU A 45 12.96 6.04 -9.19
CA LEU A 45 14.15 5.69 -8.41
C LEU A 45 14.87 4.54 -9.09
N GLU A 46 16.11 4.29 -8.66
CA GLU A 46 16.86 3.11 -9.10
C GLU A 46 16.05 1.83 -8.85
N PRO A 47 15.90 0.96 -9.86
CA PRO A 47 15.22 -0.31 -9.72
C PRO A 47 15.86 -1.15 -8.62
N GLU A 48 15.04 -1.96 -7.94
CA GLU A 48 15.50 -2.86 -6.89
C GLU A 48 15.34 -4.31 -7.37
N THR A 49 16.39 -5.12 -7.22
CA THR A 49 16.29 -6.57 -7.45
C THR A 49 15.95 -7.24 -6.13
N ILE A 50 14.82 -7.94 -6.10
CA ILE A 50 14.35 -8.69 -4.94
C ILE A 50 14.37 -10.18 -5.21
N THR A 51 14.73 -10.95 -4.18
CA THR A 51 14.54 -12.40 -4.15
C THR A 51 13.20 -12.67 -3.47
N GLU A 52 12.27 -13.26 -4.21
CA GLU A 52 10.98 -13.71 -3.68
C GLU A 52 11.14 -14.93 -2.78
N GLN A 53 10.11 -15.23 -1.99
CA GLN A 53 10.13 -16.38 -1.06
C GLN A 53 10.31 -17.74 -1.75
N ASN A 54 9.93 -17.84 -3.03
CA ASN A 54 10.11 -19.03 -3.85
C ASN A 54 11.53 -19.15 -4.47
N GLY A 55 12.42 -18.19 -4.18
CA GLY A 55 13.78 -18.11 -4.73
C GLY A 55 13.87 -17.40 -6.09
N ASN A 56 12.74 -16.98 -6.67
CA ASN A 56 12.75 -16.24 -7.93
C ASN A 56 13.35 -14.85 -7.71
N ILE A 57 14.10 -14.38 -8.70
CA ILE A 57 14.67 -13.05 -8.71
C ILE A 57 13.79 -12.18 -9.60
N ARG A 58 13.28 -11.07 -9.05
CA ARG A 58 12.45 -10.12 -9.78
C ARG A 58 12.99 -8.71 -9.60
N THR A 59 13.06 -7.95 -10.70
CA THR A 59 13.38 -6.53 -10.65
C THR A 59 12.08 -5.74 -10.53
N THR A 60 12.04 -4.80 -9.59
CA THR A 60 10.91 -3.88 -9.40
C THR A 60 11.32 -2.46 -9.72
N THR A 61 10.49 -1.79 -10.50
CA THR A 61 10.55 -0.35 -10.67
C THR A 61 10.03 0.32 -9.42
N ARG A 62 10.69 1.40 -9.01
CA ARG A 62 10.35 2.12 -7.79
C ARG A 62 10.09 3.57 -8.12
N PHE A 63 9.09 4.11 -7.46
CA PHE A 63 8.76 5.52 -7.59
C PHE A 63 8.68 6.19 -6.23
N ARG A 64 9.19 7.42 -6.14
CA ARG A 64 8.84 8.33 -5.07
C ARG A 64 7.61 9.12 -5.50
N GLU A 65 6.50 8.87 -4.85
CA GLU A 65 5.29 9.65 -5.02
C GLU A 65 5.21 10.75 -3.98
N THR A 66 4.67 11.90 -4.37
CA THR A 66 4.41 13.04 -3.47
C THR A 66 3.00 13.55 -3.67
N LEU A 67 2.17 13.37 -2.64
CA LEU A 67 0.80 13.87 -2.63
C LEU A 67 0.76 15.41 -2.57
N PRO A 68 -0.35 16.06 -2.95
CA PRO A 68 -0.48 17.52 -2.91
C PRO A 68 -0.22 18.15 -1.53
N ASN A 69 -0.41 17.39 -0.45
CA ASN A 69 -0.11 17.82 0.92
C ASN A 69 1.39 17.75 1.29
N GLY A 70 2.27 17.43 0.34
CA GLY A 70 3.72 17.34 0.52
C GLY A 70 4.20 16.01 1.12
N ARG A 71 3.31 15.06 1.42
CA ARG A 71 3.72 13.76 1.95
C ARG A 71 4.28 12.90 0.82
N SER A 72 5.50 12.41 1.00
CA SER A 72 6.17 11.52 0.05
C SER A 72 6.41 10.12 0.59
N TYR A 73 6.32 9.12 -0.28
CA TYR A 73 6.54 7.71 0.03
C TYR A 73 7.05 6.96 -1.20
N VAL A 74 7.59 5.75 -0.99
CA VAL A 74 8.07 4.90 -2.08
C VAL A 74 7.01 3.88 -2.42
N THR A 75 6.73 3.74 -3.71
CA THR A 75 5.86 2.73 -4.28
C THR A 75 6.65 1.78 -5.16
N TYR A 76 6.12 0.57 -5.30
CA TYR A 76 6.72 -0.53 -6.05
C TYR A 76 5.77 -0.95 -7.16
N ASP A 77 6.34 -1.07 -8.34
CA ASP A 77 5.67 -1.44 -9.58
C ASP A 77 6.55 -2.52 -10.24
N PHE A 78 5.91 -3.61 -10.63
CA PHE A 78 6.52 -4.84 -11.11
C PHE A 78 6.10 -5.20 -12.53
N GLU A 79 5.01 -4.62 -13.01
CA GLU A 79 4.39 -5.01 -14.28
C GLU A 79 4.17 -3.77 -15.12
N THR A 80 4.77 -3.73 -16.31
CA THR A 80 4.41 -2.68 -17.27
C THR A 80 3.00 -2.94 -17.78
N ASN A 81 2.09 -1.99 -17.59
CA ASN A 81 0.67 -2.10 -17.92
C ASN A 81 -0.06 -3.19 -17.12
N GLY A 82 0.19 -3.21 -15.80
CA GLY A 82 -0.51 -4.06 -14.85
C GLY A 82 -2.02 -3.80 -14.84
N MET A 83 -2.79 -4.74 -14.28
CA MET A 83 -4.25 -4.68 -14.22
C MET A 83 -4.81 -3.37 -13.61
N PHE A 84 -4.04 -2.73 -12.74
CA PHE A 84 -4.45 -1.54 -12.01
C PHE A 84 -3.75 -0.25 -12.47
N ASP A 85 -3.06 -0.28 -13.61
CA ASP A 85 -2.36 0.87 -14.19
C ASP A 85 -3.29 1.83 -14.91
N ASP A 86 -4.41 1.35 -15.41
CA ASP A 86 -5.48 2.16 -16.01
C ASP A 86 -6.81 1.81 -15.35
N THR A 87 -7.42 2.79 -14.69
CA THR A 87 -8.69 2.60 -13.99
C THR A 87 -9.78 3.54 -14.50
N GLN A 88 -11.02 3.19 -14.16
CA GLN A 88 -12.10 4.17 -14.16
C GLN A 88 -11.83 5.30 -13.15
N VAL A 89 -12.60 6.39 -13.27
CA VAL A 89 -12.62 7.44 -12.26
C VAL A 89 -13.44 6.99 -11.07
N PHE A 90 -12.83 7.02 -9.89
CA PHE A 90 -13.47 6.84 -8.60
C PHE A 90 -13.84 8.20 -8.02
N VAL A 91 -15.11 8.37 -7.66
CA VAL A 91 -15.55 9.52 -6.87
C VAL A 91 -15.81 9.01 -5.46
N VAL A 92 -15.01 9.48 -4.49
CA VAL A 92 -15.09 8.97 -3.12
C VAL A 92 -16.40 9.45 -2.48
N PRO A 93 -17.27 8.53 -2.03
CA PRO A 93 -18.52 8.93 -1.37
C PRO A 93 -18.28 9.68 -0.06
N GLU A 94 -19.28 10.45 0.36
CA GLU A 94 -19.28 11.04 1.70
C GLU A 94 -19.08 9.97 2.78
N GLY A 95 -18.30 10.29 3.81
CA GLY A 95 -17.97 9.37 4.90
C GLY A 95 -17.07 8.18 4.52
N HIS A 96 -16.56 8.14 3.29
CA HIS A 96 -15.71 7.04 2.81
C HIS A 96 -14.31 7.51 2.41
N TYR A 97 -13.40 6.55 2.23
CA TYR A 97 -12.00 6.79 1.92
C TYR A 97 -11.49 5.84 0.84
N PHE A 98 -10.57 6.33 0.00
CA PHE A 98 -9.89 5.54 -1.02
C PHE A 98 -8.50 5.14 -0.56
N MET A 99 -8.24 3.82 -0.53
CA MET A 99 -7.04 3.23 0.04
C MET A 99 -6.25 2.48 -1.03
N MET A 100 -4.93 2.68 -1.08
CA MET A 100 -4.02 1.95 -1.99
C MET A 100 -2.83 1.37 -1.23
N GLY A 101 -2.32 0.23 -1.70
CA GLY A 101 -1.06 -0.33 -1.25
C GLY A 101 0.13 0.39 -1.87
N ASP A 102 1.24 0.44 -1.14
CA ASP A 102 2.50 0.96 -1.68
C ASP A 102 3.15 -0.05 -2.66
N ASN A 103 2.87 -1.34 -2.52
CA ASN A 103 3.20 -2.37 -3.52
C ASN A 103 2.03 -2.48 -4.50
N ARG A 104 2.13 -1.76 -5.63
CA ARG A 104 0.98 -1.40 -6.47
C ARG A 104 0.36 -2.59 -7.19
N ASP A 105 1.17 -3.48 -7.75
CA ASP A 105 0.64 -4.63 -8.48
C ASP A 105 0.26 -5.78 -7.55
N ASN A 106 0.88 -5.85 -6.38
CA ASN A 106 0.59 -6.89 -5.40
C ASN A 106 -0.35 -6.42 -4.28
N SER A 107 -1.23 -5.47 -4.56
CA SER A 107 -2.18 -4.95 -3.58
C SER A 107 -3.60 -5.01 -4.10
N THR A 108 -4.36 -5.97 -3.58
CA THR A 108 -5.82 -5.95 -3.63
C THR A 108 -6.33 -4.83 -2.72
N ASP A 109 -6.57 -3.66 -3.30
CA ASP A 109 -6.99 -2.45 -2.59
C ASP A 109 -8.24 -1.82 -3.24
N SER A 110 -8.51 -0.52 -3.03
CA SER A 110 -9.73 0.12 -3.52
C SER A 110 -9.86 0.08 -5.04
N ARG A 111 -8.74 -0.03 -5.78
CA ARG A 111 -8.75 -0.17 -7.25
C ARG A 111 -9.33 -1.49 -7.73
N ALA A 112 -9.21 -2.54 -6.92
CA ALA A 112 -9.52 -3.90 -7.32
C ALA A 112 -11.01 -4.22 -7.30
N ASP A 113 -11.81 -3.48 -6.53
CA ASP A 113 -13.21 -3.83 -6.27
C ASP A 113 -14.09 -3.87 -7.52
N PRO A 114 -14.06 -2.87 -8.43
CA PRO A 114 -14.86 -2.92 -9.66
C PRO A 114 -14.46 -4.03 -10.63
N ILE A 115 -13.22 -4.50 -10.56
CA ILE A 115 -12.64 -5.45 -11.54
C ILE A 115 -12.78 -6.88 -11.02
N LEU A 116 -12.37 -7.11 -9.78
CA LEU A 116 -12.27 -8.44 -9.19
C LEU A 116 -13.45 -8.79 -8.26
N GLN A 117 -14.33 -7.85 -7.95
CA GLN A 117 -15.43 -8.01 -6.97
C GLN A 117 -14.97 -8.56 -5.61
N SER A 118 -13.69 -8.33 -5.29
CA SER A 118 -12.98 -8.84 -4.11
C SER A 118 -11.93 -7.84 -3.61
N GLY A 119 -12.05 -6.58 -4.03
CA GLY A 119 -11.18 -5.49 -3.61
C GLY A 119 -11.53 -4.97 -2.22
N VAL A 120 -10.77 -3.98 -1.76
CA VAL A 120 -11.11 -3.26 -0.51
C VAL A 120 -12.36 -2.39 -0.70
N GLY A 121 -12.61 -1.91 -1.91
CA GLY A 121 -13.65 -0.92 -2.20
C GLY A 121 -13.37 0.41 -1.52
N PHE A 122 -14.39 1.26 -1.39
CA PHE A 122 -14.32 2.44 -0.54
C PHE A 122 -14.43 2.02 0.93
N VAL A 123 -13.59 2.59 1.80
CA VAL A 123 -13.56 2.25 3.23
C VAL A 123 -14.43 3.25 4.01
N PRO A 124 -15.50 2.82 4.70
CA PRO A 124 -16.29 3.70 5.55
C PRO A 124 -15.49 4.23 6.74
N ALA A 125 -15.87 5.40 7.27
CA ALA A 125 -15.20 5.99 8.42
C ALA A 125 -15.25 5.10 9.67
N GLU A 126 -16.35 4.38 9.91
CA GLU A 126 -16.49 3.46 11.04
C GLU A 126 -15.54 2.26 10.98
N ASN A 127 -15.02 1.93 9.79
CA ASN A 127 -14.06 0.85 9.62
C ASN A 127 -12.64 1.27 10.03
N LEU A 128 -12.36 2.57 10.18
CA LEU A 128 -11.03 3.05 10.53
C LEU A 128 -10.69 2.73 11.98
N VAL A 129 -9.61 1.98 12.19
CA VAL A 129 -9.12 1.62 13.53
C VAL A 129 -8.09 2.64 14.01
N GLY A 130 -7.17 3.05 13.14
CA GLY A 130 -6.16 4.04 13.51
C GLY A 130 -5.03 4.22 12.49
N ARG A 131 -4.05 5.03 12.87
CA ARG A 131 -2.88 5.33 12.04
C ARG A 131 -1.69 4.49 12.49
N GLY A 132 -1.12 3.69 11.59
CA GLY A 132 0.18 3.05 11.81
C GLY A 132 1.29 4.10 11.84
N ARG A 133 2.06 4.16 12.93
CA ARG A 133 3.10 5.19 13.13
C ARG A 133 4.52 4.64 13.19
N ILE A 134 4.73 3.44 13.73
CA ILE A 134 6.05 2.89 14.04
C ILE A 134 6.07 1.40 13.72
N VAL A 135 7.16 0.92 13.10
CA VAL A 135 7.49 -0.51 13.07
C VAL A 135 8.18 -0.85 14.38
N LEU A 136 7.48 -1.56 15.28
CA LEU A 136 8.02 -1.86 16.61
C LEU A 136 9.01 -3.02 16.59
N LEU A 137 8.68 -4.10 15.88
CA LEU A 137 9.52 -5.29 15.70
C LEU A 137 9.38 -5.76 14.24
N SER A 138 10.48 -6.25 13.67
CA SER A 138 10.49 -6.88 12.34
C SER A 138 11.43 -8.07 12.38
N PHE A 139 10.89 -9.25 12.15
CA PHE A 139 11.65 -10.49 12.09
C PHE A 139 11.80 -10.96 10.64
N ASP A 140 12.91 -11.62 10.32
CA ASP A 140 13.06 -12.35 9.06
C ASP A 140 12.55 -13.81 9.18
N GLU A 141 12.65 -14.53 8.07
CA GLU A 141 12.21 -15.92 7.91
C GLU A 141 13.00 -16.94 8.75
N THR A 142 14.12 -16.54 9.36
CA THR A 142 14.89 -17.40 10.26
C THR A 142 14.33 -17.43 11.69
N THR A 143 13.43 -16.49 12.03
CA THR A 143 12.87 -16.37 13.38
C THR A 143 11.84 -17.46 13.66
N ARG A 144 12.00 -18.17 14.77
CA ARG A 144 11.02 -19.14 15.27
C ARG A 144 10.50 -18.72 16.64
N PHE A 145 9.19 -18.44 16.74
CA PHE A 145 8.57 -17.96 17.97
C PHE A 145 8.69 -18.91 19.17
N TYR A 146 8.92 -20.21 18.93
CA TYR A 146 9.14 -21.19 20.01
C TYR A 146 10.62 -21.37 20.41
N LEU A 147 11.57 -20.73 19.71
CA LEU A 147 13.01 -20.74 20.01
C LEU A 147 13.47 -19.31 20.30
N PRO A 148 13.38 -18.83 21.56
CA PRO A 148 13.60 -17.42 21.89
C PRO A 148 14.97 -16.85 21.47
N TRP A 149 16.01 -17.68 21.41
CA TRP A 149 17.34 -17.24 20.95
C TRP A 149 17.36 -16.82 19.47
N THR A 150 16.46 -17.38 18.64
CA THR A 150 16.34 -17.00 17.22
C THR A 150 15.76 -15.61 17.03
N TRP A 151 15.10 -15.06 18.04
CA TRP A 151 14.51 -13.72 17.96
C TRP A 151 15.60 -12.67 17.91
N PHE A 152 16.70 -12.85 18.64
CA PHE A 152 17.83 -11.92 18.62
C PHE A 152 18.55 -11.93 17.27
N THR A 153 18.72 -13.10 16.67
CA THR A 153 19.43 -13.27 15.40
C THR A 153 18.58 -12.88 14.18
N GLY A 154 17.29 -13.19 14.21
CA GLY A 154 16.37 -12.88 13.10
C GLY A 154 15.68 -11.52 13.21
N LEU A 155 15.95 -10.74 14.27
CA LEU A 155 15.46 -9.36 14.37
C LEU A 155 16.20 -8.47 13.37
N ARG A 156 15.44 -7.78 12.52
CA ARG A 156 15.94 -6.75 11.60
C ARG A 156 16.16 -5.45 12.35
N TRP A 157 17.35 -5.33 12.94
CA TRP A 157 17.73 -4.20 13.80
C TRP A 157 17.59 -2.84 13.12
N ASP A 158 17.79 -2.76 11.80
CA ASP A 158 17.63 -1.57 10.98
C ASP A 158 16.18 -1.08 10.86
N ARG A 159 15.20 -1.93 11.21
CA ARG A 159 13.76 -1.61 11.17
C ARG A 159 13.14 -1.46 12.55
N LEU A 160 13.93 -1.59 13.61
CA LEU A 160 13.47 -1.47 14.99
C LEU A 160 13.11 -0.01 15.30
N ALA A 161 11.89 0.21 15.80
CA ALA A 161 11.36 1.52 16.17
C ALA A 161 11.41 2.57 15.04
N VAL A 162 11.41 2.15 13.79
CA VAL A 162 11.47 3.06 12.64
C VAL A 162 10.09 3.68 12.36
N PRO A 163 9.99 5.01 12.17
CA PRO A 163 8.74 5.67 11.81
C PRO A 163 8.21 5.22 10.44
N ILE A 164 6.90 5.00 10.33
CA ILE A 164 6.22 4.70 9.08
C ILE A 164 5.94 6.01 8.33
N ARG A 165 6.55 6.18 7.15
CA ARG A 165 6.42 7.38 6.30
C ARG A 165 5.14 7.36 5.46
#